data_AF-A0A7V6YX64-F1
#
_entry.id   AF-A0A7V6YX64-F1
#
_cell.length_a   1.000
_cell.length_b   1.000
_cell.length_c   1.000
_cell.angle_alpha   90.00
_cell.angle_beta   90.00
_cell.angle_gamma   90.00
#
_symmetry.space_group_name_H-M   'P 1'
#
loop_
_entity.id
_entity.type
_entity.pdbx_description
1 polymer ?
#
loop_
_entity_poly.entity_id
_entity_poly.type
_entity_poly.pdbx_seq_one_letter_code
_entity_poly.pdbx_strand_id
1 'polypeptide(L)'
;MDSDLTQSEWFYKVWAWTETHRKQLLWGVGALVVLLLLGGYALYRGHQNAIEAGNALSRAIAQSAAGQAGPEAFVGVATEYPGTSAAGQALLLAGARYFAAGNYTEALNQFEKFLSEHGHSDLAGQAVYGRAAVLEATGKRDEALKAYREIVERRPNENVAPLARLAVGRLYEDQGRYEEALQQYQQLLQQGFGAIASEAVARRNELIRAHPELVQPPPMTVTSETNAAPVTEPEPPE
;
A
#
# COMPACT_ATOMS: atom_id res chain seq x y z
N MET A 1 -27.88 -50.25 39.09
CA MET A 1 -28.54 -50.16 37.77
C MET A 1 -29.21 -48.80 37.76
N ASP A 2 -28.41 -47.73 37.64
CA ASP A 2 -28.81 -46.37 38.08
C ASP A 2 -28.44 -45.27 37.07
N SER A 3 -28.04 -45.64 35.85
CA SER A 3 -27.67 -44.68 34.80
C SER A 3 -28.82 -44.27 33.87
N ASP A 4 -30.01 -44.85 34.01
CA ASP A 4 -31.16 -44.61 33.10
C ASP A 4 -32.21 -43.61 33.64
N LEU A 5 -32.16 -43.22 34.92
CA LEU A 5 -33.17 -42.35 35.53
C LEU A 5 -32.80 -40.85 35.57
N THR A 6 -31.56 -40.49 35.26
CA THR A 6 -31.09 -39.08 35.27
C THR A 6 -31.22 -38.40 33.91
N GLN A 7 -31.28 -39.17 32.82
CA GLN A 7 -31.49 -38.64 31.47
C GLN A 7 -32.92 -38.12 31.23
N SER A 8 -33.91 -38.56 32.01
CA SER A 8 -35.30 -38.12 31.87
C SER A 8 -35.62 -36.83 32.66
N GLU A 9 -35.05 -36.67 33.85
CA GLU A 9 -35.26 -35.53 34.75
C GLU A 9 -34.89 -34.17 34.14
N TRP A 10 -33.74 -34.09 33.46
CA TRP A 10 -33.31 -32.83 32.83
C TRP A 10 -34.18 -32.49 31.61
N PHE A 11 -34.64 -33.50 30.87
CA PHE A 11 -35.52 -33.33 29.72
C PHE A 11 -36.88 -32.76 30.16
N TYR A 12 -37.48 -33.26 31.24
CA TYR A 12 -38.72 -32.69 31.80
C TYR A 12 -38.52 -31.27 32.33
N LYS A 13 -37.37 -30.95 32.92
CA LYS A 13 -37.05 -29.59 33.37
C LYS A 13 -36.93 -28.62 32.19
N VAL A 14 -36.26 -29.04 31.12
CA VAL A 14 -36.19 -28.27 29.87
C VAL A 14 -37.57 -28.13 29.24
N TRP A 15 -38.36 -29.20 29.18
CA TRP A 15 -39.71 -29.20 28.60
C TRP A 15 -40.65 -28.25 29.36
N ALA A 16 -40.71 -28.37 30.69
CA ALA A 16 -41.51 -27.46 31.53
C ALA A 16 -41.03 -26.00 31.46
N TRP A 17 -39.71 -25.78 31.38
CA TRP A 17 -39.15 -24.45 31.18
C TRP A 17 -39.53 -23.87 29.81
N THR A 18 -39.50 -24.67 28.75
CA THR A 18 -39.92 -24.25 27.40
C THR A 18 -41.41 -23.93 27.32
N GLU A 19 -42.28 -24.69 27.99
CA GLU A 19 -43.72 -24.40 28.08
C GLU A 19 -43.97 -23.04 28.75
N THR A 20 -43.23 -22.79 29.85
CA THR A 20 -43.31 -21.54 30.63
C THR A 20 -42.82 -20.33 29.83
N HIS A 21 -41.75 -20.50 29.05
CA HIS A 21 -41.10 -19.42 28.29
C HIS A 21 -41.48 -19.41 26.80
N ARG A 22 -42.46 -20.21 26.37
CA ARG A 22 -42.84 -20.38 24.96
C ARG A 22 -43.07 -19.06 24.23
N LYS A 23 -43.72 -18.08 24.87
CA LYS A 23 -43.93 -16.75 24.27
C LYS A 23 -42.62 -15.99 24.09
N GLN A 24 -41.71 -16.04 25.07
CA GLN A 24 -40.40 -15.38 24.97
C GLN A 24 -39.52 -16.06 23.92
N LEU A 25 -39.59 -17.39 23.80
CA LEU A 25 -38.94 -18.15 22.73
C LEU A 25 -39.50 -17.75 21.35
N LEU A 26 -40.83 -17.60 21.21
CA LEU A 26 -41.44 -17.14 19.96
C LEU A 26 -41.02 -15.71 19.61
N TRP A 27 -40.98 -14.79 20.58
CA TRP A 27 -40.45 -13.44 20.37
C TRP A 27 -38.97 -13.46 19.99
N GLY A 28 -38.17 -14.32 20.62
CA GLY A 28 -36.74 -14.49 20.31
C GLY A 28 -36.50 -15.04 18.90
N VAL A 29 -37.24 -16.07 18.50
CA VAL A 29 -37.19 -16.62 17.13
C VAL A 29 -37.68 -15.59 16.11
N GLY A 30 -38.77 -14.88 16.40
CA GLY A 30 -39.26 -13.80 15.54
C GLY A 30 -38.24 -12.68 15.35
N ALA A 31 -37.60 -12.24 16.44
CA ALA A 31 -36.52 -11.25 16.39
C ALA A 31 -35.32 -11.75 15.57
N LEU A 32 -34.93 -13.02 15.74
CA LEU A 32 -33.84 -13.64 14.96
C LEU A 32 -34.16 -13.68 13.46
N VAL A 33 -35.38 -14.06 13.08
CA VAL A 33 -35.80 -14.09 11.66
C VAL A 33 -35.77 -12.67 11.07
N VAL A 34 -36.26 -11.66 11.80
CA VAL A 34 -36.20 -10.27 11.35
C VAL A 34 -34.75 -9.82 11.18
N LEU A 35 -33.85 -10.15 12.11
CA LEU A 35 -32.42 -9.85 11.99
C LEU A 35 -31.78 -10.53 10.78
N LEU A 36 -32.13 -11.79 10.48
CA LEU A 36 -31.64 -12.50 9.30
C LEU A 36 -32.18 -11.88 8.00
N LEU A 37 -33.45 -11.48 7.95
CA LEU A 37 -34.02 -10.80 6.80
C LEU A 37 -33.39 -9.43 6.56
N LEU A 38 -33.16 -8.65 7.63
CA LEU A 38 -32.49 -7.36 7.54
C LEU A 38 -31.03 -7.52 7.11
N GLY A 39 -30.31 -8.48 7.70
CA GLY A 39 -28.94 -8.81 7.30
C GLY A 39 -28.86 -9.28 5.85
N GLY A 40 -29.75 -10.20 5.45
CA GLY A 40 -29.84 -10.69 4.08
C GLY A 40 -30.18 -9.59 3.08
N TYR A 41 -31.12 -8.70 3.41
CA TYR A 41 -31.44 -7.53 2.59
C TYR A 41 -30.28 -6.54 2.49
N ALA A 42 -29.57 -6.28 3.60
CA ALA A 42 -28.40 -5.43 3.60
C ALA A 42 -27.27 -6.00 2.73
N LEU A 43 -27.02 -7.31 2.81
CA LEU A 43 -26.05 -8.00 1.95
C LEU A 43 -26.48 -7.97 0.48
N TYR A 44 -27.75 -8.24 0.19
CA TYR A 44 -28.30 -8.19 -1.17
C TYR A 44 -28.17 -6.78 -1.78
N ARG A 45 -28.56 -5.75 -1.02
CA ARG A 45 -28.42 -4.35 -1.44
C ARG A 45 -26.95 -3.97 -1.64
N GLY A 46 -26.05 -4.40 -0.74
CA GLY A 46 -24.61 -4.18 -0.90
C GLY A 46 -24.06 -4.83 -2.17
N HIS A 47 -24.50 -6.04 -2.50
CA HIS A 47 -24.11 -6.73 -3.73
C HIS A 47 -24.63 -6.04 -4.99
N GLN A 48 -25.91 -5.62 -5.01
CA GLN A 48 -26.48 -4.87 -6.12
C GLN A 48 -25.73 -3.55 -6.35
N ASN A 49 -25.49 -2.79 -5.27
CA ASN A 49 -24.71 -1.55 -5.32
C ASN A 49 -23.32 -1.79 -5.92
N ALA A 50 -22.65 -2.91 -5.62
CA ALA A 50 -21.33 -3.21 -6.16
C ALA A 50 -21.37 -3.51 -7.68
N ILE A 51 -22.41 -4.19 -8.16
CA ILE A 51 -22.59 -4.45 -9.60
C ILE A 51 -22.86 -3.14 -10.34
N GLU A 52 -23.78 -2.32 -9.83
CA GLU A 52 -24.11 -1.02 -10.42
C GLU A 52 -22.88 -0.10 -10.45
N ALA A 53 -22.11 -0.06 -9.37
CA ALA A 53 -20.85 0.69 -9.30
C ALA A 53 -19.84 0.23 -10.36
N GLY A 54 -19.69 -1.08 -10.55
CA GLY A 54 -18.83 -1.64 -11.59
C GLY A 54 -19.27 -1.25 -13.00
N ASN A 55 -20.57 -1.27 -13.27
CA ASN A 55 -21.14 -0.84 -14.56
C ASN A 55 -20.99 0.67 -14.77
N ALA A 56 -21.18 1.48 -13.74
CA ALA A 56 -20.97 2.92 -13.78
C ALA A 56 -19.51 3.26 -14.05
N LEU A 57 -18.58 2.59 -13.38
CA LEU A 57 -17.14 2.71 -13.63
C LEU A 57 -16.78 2.32 -15.07
N SER A 58 -17.26 1.18 -15.56
CA SER A 58 -17.01 0.72 -16.92
C SER A 58 -17.45 1.76 -17.96
N ARG A 59 -18.64 2.35 -17.80
CA ARG A 59 -19.13 3.44 -18.65
C ARG A 59 -18.25 4.69 -18.58
N ALA A 60 -17.85 5.10 -17.38
CA ALA A 60 -16.97 6.26 -17.20
C ALA A 60 -15.60 6.05 -17.88
N ILE A 61 -15.02 4.85 -17.77
CA ILE A 61 -13.78 4.47 -18.48
C ILE A 61 -13.98 4.57 -19.99
N ALA A 62 -15.07 4.01 -20.53
CA ALA A 62 -15.36 4.03 -21.96
C ALA A 62 -15.54 5.45 -22.50
N GLN A 63 -16.28 6.31 -21.78
CA GLN A 63 -16.46 7.71 -22.15
C GLN A 63 -15.15 8.50 -22.08
N SER A 64 -14.32 8.24 -21.06
CA SER A 64 -13.02 8.90 -20.93
C SER A 64 -12.05 8.46 -22.03
N ALA A 65 -12.08 7.19 -22.43
CA ALA A 65 -11.30 6.69 -23.57
C ALA A 65 -11.76 7.29 -24.91
N ALA A 66 -13.05 7.57 -25.05
CA ALA A 66 -13.61 8.28 -26.20
C ALA A 66 -13.37 9.80 -26.17
N GLY A 67 -12.71 10.34 -25.14
CA GLY A 67 -12.51 11.78 -24.95
C GLY A 67 -13.79 12.55 -24.59
N GLN A 68 -14.86 11.83 -24.20
CA GLN A 68 -16.17 12.39 -23.90
C GLN A 68 -16.37 12.69 -22.41
N ALA A 69 -15.46 12.21 -21.54
CA ALA A 69 -15.53 12.42 -20.10
C ALA A 69 -14.16 12.73 -19.49
N GLY A 70 -14.15 13.71 -18.59
CA GLY A 70 -13.00 14.10 -17.79
C GLY A 70 -12.91 13.34 -16.46
N PRO A 71 -12.00 13.77 -15.57
CA PRO A 71 -11.84 13.21 -14.22
C PRO A 71 -13.15 13.21 -13.40
N GLU A 72 -14.04 14.16 -13.65
CA GLU A 72 -15.29 14.38 -12.91
C GLU A 72 -16.25 13.20 -13.01
N ALA A 73 -16.25 12.48 -14.15
CA ALA A 73 -17.09 11.30 -14.33
C ALA A 73 -16.71 10.19 -13.34
N PHE A 74 -15.41 10.03 -13.06
CA PHE A 74 -14.93 9.09 -12.05
C PHE A 74 -15.28 9.56 -10.63
N VAL A 75 -15.15 10.87 -10.35
CA VAL A 75 -15.59 11.44 -9.05
C VAL A 75 -17.09 11.18 -8.82
N GLY A 76 -17.91 11.27 -9.86
CA GLY A 76 -19.33 10.92 -9.82
C GLY A 76 -19.56 9.48 -9.38
N VAL A 77 -18.87 8.51 -9.99
CA VAL A 77 -18.95 7.09 -9.60
C VAL A 77 -18.58 6.89 -8.14
N ALA A 78 -17.49 7.49 -7.67
CA ALA A 78 -17.06 7.38 -6.28
C ALA A 78 -18.05 8.01 -5.29
N THR A 79 -18.75 9.06 -5.70
CA THR A 79 -19.73 9.76 -4.87
C THR A 79 -21.07 9.01 -4.80
N GLU A 80 -21.48 8.39 -5.90
CA GLU A 80 -22.75 7.65 -6.00
C GLU A 80 -22.67 6.27 -5.33
N TYR A 81 -21.50 5.62 -5.37
CA TYR A 81 -21.31 4.25 -4.86
C TYR A 81 -20.20 4.14 -3.80
N PRO A 82 -20.25 4.93 -2.70
CA PRO A 82 -19.18 4.97 -1.70
C PRO A 82 -18.94 3.60 -1.06
N GLY A 83 -17.67 3.30 -0.72
CA GLY A 83 -17.28 2.05 -0.07
C GLY A 83 -17.22 0.83 -0.98
N THR A 84 -17.64 0.93 -2.25
CA THR A 84 -17.48 -0.15 -3.24
C THR A 84 -16.05 -0.20 -3.78
N SER A 85 -15.58 -1.36 -4.22
CA SER A 85 -14.26 -1.48 -4.87
C SER A 85 -14.18 -0.63 -6.15
N ALA A 86 -15.30 -0.45 -6.85
CA ALA A 86 -15.37 0.40 -8.04
C ALA A 86 -15.22 1.89 -7.69
N ALA A 87 -15.75 2.36 -6.56
CA ALA A 87 -15.50 3.71 -6.07
C ALA A 87 -14.01 3.95 -5.77
N GLY A 88 -13.33 3.00 -5.13
CA GLY A 88 -11.88 3.08 -4.94
C GLY A 88 -11.12 3.18 -6.27
N GLN A 89 -11.44 2.34 -7.25
CA GLN A 89 -10.83 2.42 -8.58
C GLN A 89 -11.13 3.75 -9.29
N ALA A 90 -12.36 4.24 -9.16
CA ALA A 90 -12.75 5.55 -9.67
C ALA A 90 -11.92 6.68 -9.06
N LEU A 91 -11.69 6.69 -7.74
CA LEU A 91 -10.87 7.71 -7.09
C LEU A 91 -9.42 7.70 -7.60
N LEU A 92 -8.83 6.52 -7.80
CA LEU A 92 -7.49 6.39 -8.39
C LEU A 92 -7.43 6.94 -9.81
N LEU A 93 -8.41 6.59 -10.65
CA LEU A 93 -8.50 7.08 -12.02
C LEU A 93 -8.73 8.59 -12.06
N ALA A 94 -9.61 9.11 -11.21
CA ALA A 94 -9.84 10.54 -11.07
C ALA A 94 -8.54 11.27 -10.70
N GLY A 95 -7.85 10.79 -9.65
CA GLY A 95 -6.58 11.36 -9.19
C GLY A 95 -5.51 11.35 -10.28
N ALA A 96 -5.34 10.24 -10.99
CA ALA A 96 -4.38 10.12 -12.09
C ALA A 96 -4.72 11.06 -13.26
N ARG A 97 -6.00 11.22 -13.59
CA ARG A 97 -6.44 12.12 -14.67
C ARG A 97 -6.29 13.60 -14.29
N TYR A 98 -6.62 13.97 -13.06
CA TYR A 98 -6.33 15.32 -12.55
C TYR A 98 -4.84 15.61 -12.52
N PHE A 99 -4.01 14.64 -12.11
CA PHE A 99 -2.55 14.78 -12.14
C PHE A 99 -2.02 15.03 -13.55
N ALA A 100 -2.48 14.22 -14.52
CA ALA A 100 -2.11 14.38 -15.93
C ALA A 100 -2.56 15.73 -16.51
N ALA A 101 -3.66 16.30 -16.01
CA ALA A 101 -4.14 17.63 -16.38
C ALA A 101 -3.41 18.78 -15.65
N GLY A 102 -2.46 18.49 -14.74
CA GLY A 102 -1.78 19.49 -13.91
C GLY A 102 -2.61 20.02 -12.74
N ASN A 103 -3.81 19.49 -12.53
CA ASN A 103 -4.71 19.87 -11.43
C ASN A 103 -4.30 19.16 -10.14
N TYR A 104 -3.14 19.53 -9.59
CA TYR A 104 -2.51 18.84 -8.47
C TYR A 104 -3.34 18.86 -7.18
N THR A 105 -4.08 19.93 -6.90
CA THR A 105 -4.97 20.02 -5.73
C THR A 105 -6.07 18.97 -5.80
N GLU A 106 -6.75 18.86 -6.94
CA GLU A 106 -7.81 17.86 -7.12
C GLU A 106 -7.25 16.45 -7.12
N ALA A 107 -6.09 16.24 -7.76
CA ALA A 107 -5.42 14.94 -7.74
C ALA A 107 -5.11 14.48 -6.32
N LEU A 108 -4.53 15.36 -5.49
CA LEU A 108 -4.22 15.08 -4.09
C LEU A 108 -5.49 14.74 -3.31
N ASN A 109 -6.57 15.51 -3.51
CA ASN A 109 -7.85 15.28 -2.85
C ASN A 109 -8.40 13.87 -3.16
N GLN A 110 -8.35 13.43 -4.42
CA GLN A 110 -8.84 12.09 -4.78
C GLN A 110 -7.98 10.98 -4.18
N PHE A 111 -6.65 11.12 -4.18
CA PHE A 111 -5.76 10.14 -3.55
C PHE A 111 -5.93 10.07 -2.03
N GLU A 112 -6.08 11.21 -1.35
CA GLU A 112 -6.33 11.24 0.09
C GLU A 112 -7.71 10.64 0.44
N LYS A 113 -8.73 10.94 -0.36
CA LYS A 113 -10.05 10.32 -0.21
C LYS A 113 -9.97 8.81 -0.37
N PHE A 114 -9.22 8.31 -1.35
CA PHE A 114 -8.95 6.88 -1.49
C PHE A 114 -8.29 6.32 -0.23
N LEU A 115 -7.25 6.96 0.28
CA LEU A 115 -6.51 6.46 1.44
C LEU A 115 -7.38 6.44 2.71
N SER A 116 -8.31 7.38 2.85
CA SER A 116 -9.26 7.43 3.97
C SER A 116 -10.36 6.37 3.86
N GLU A 117 -10.94 6.16 2.67
CA GLU A 117 -12.12 5.30 2.50
C GLU A 117 -11.75 3.85 2.12
N HIS A 118 -10.61 3.67 1.46
CA HIS A 118 -10.17 2.42 0.84
C HIS A 118 -8.71 2.07 1.18
N GLY A 119 -8.12 2.65 2.23
CA GLY A 119 -6.69 2.45 2.59
C GLY A 119 -6.25 1.01 2.89
N HIS A 120 -7.20 0.12 3.16
CA HIS A 120 -6.97 -1.32 3.36
C HIS A 120 -6.98 -2.14 2.06
N SER A 121 -7.32 -1.53 0.93
CA SER A 121 -7.34 -2.18 -0.39
C SER A 121 -5.93 -2.51 -0.86
N ASP A 122 -5.81 -3.56 -1.68
CA ASP A 122 -4.59 -3.92 -2.44
C ASP A 122 -4.14 -2.83 -3.42
N LEU A 123 -4.97 -1.79 -3.64
CA LEU A 123 -4.65 -0.64 -4.47
C LEU A 123 -4.11 0.55 -3.65
N ALA A 124 -4.03 0.45 -2.32
CA ALA A 124 -3.64 1.59 -1.50
C ALA A 124 -2.19 2.05 -1.74
N GLY A 125 -1.25 1.18 -2.12
CA GLY A 125 0.06 1.65 -2.56
C GLY A 125 -0.01 2.48 -3.84
N GLN A 126 -0.97 2.23 -4.76
CA GLN A 126 -1.18 3.07 -5.93
C GLN A 126 -1.64 4.48 -5.54
N ALA A 127 -2.50 4.60 -4.53
CA ALA A 127 -2.92 5.90 -4.02
C ALA A 127 -1.79 6.64 -3.30
N VAL A 128 -0.99 5.93 -2.49
CA VAL A 128 0.22 6.51 -1.87
C VAL A 128 1.21 6.97 -2.95
N TYR A 129 1.39 6.18 -4.02
CA TYR A 129 2.26 6.54 -5.14
C TYR A 129 1.74 7.79 -5.86
N GLY A 130 0.45 7.84 -6.16
CA GLY A 130 -0.19 9.01 -6.79
C GLY A 130 -0.04 10.28 -5.95
N ARG A 131 -0.26 10.17 -4.62
CA ARG A 131 0.02 11.27 -3.68
C ARG A 131 1.48 11.70 -3.72
N ALA A 132 2.41 10.74 -3.67
CA ALA A 132 3.85 11.02 -3.71
C ALA A 132 4.24 11.74 -5.00
N ALA A 133 3.69 11.32 -6.14
CA ALA A 133 3.91 11.98 -7.43
C ALA A 133 3.37 13.42 -7.45
N VAL A 134 2.20 13.67 -6.84
CA VAL A 134 1.68 15.04 -6.68
C VAL A 134 2.61 15.90 -5.81
N LEU A 135 3.09 15.35 -4.69
CA LEU A 135 4.03 16.06 -3.79
C LEU A 135 5.33 16.38 -4.52
N GLU A 136 5.87 15.45 -5.31
CA GLU A 136 7.07 15.64 -6.12
C GLU A 136 6.86 16.73 -7.17
N ALA A 137 5.75 16.68 -7.92
CA ALA A 137 5.41 17.67 -8.95
C ALA A 137 5.17 19.08 -8.38
N THR A 138 4.75 19.18 -7.12
CA THR A 138 4.55 20.46 -6.42
C THR A 138 5.77 20.92 -5.63
N GLY A 139 6.92 20.25 -5.80
CA GLY A 139 8.21 20.64 -5.20
C GLY A 139 8.42 20.18 -3.76
N LYS A 140 7.45 19.49 -3.15
CA LYS A 140 7.52 18.94 -1.78
C LYS A 140 8.31 17.63 -1.75
N ARG A 141 9.57 17.70 -2.18
CA ARG A 141 10.44 16.53 -2.40
C ARG A 141 10.64 15.66 -1.16
N ASP A 142 10.79 16.25 0.03
CA ASP A 142 10.97 15.47 1.27
C ASP A 142 9.71 14.68 1.65
N GLU A 143 8.53 15.28 1.47
CA GLU A 143 7.25 14.61 1.69
C GLU A 143 7.02 13.50 0.66
N ALA A 144 7.37 13.74 -0.61
CA ALA A 144 7.32 12.75 -1.68
C ALA A 144 8.24 11.56 -1.38
N LEU A 145 9.49 11.83 -0.98
CA LEU A 145 10.47 10.81 -0.60
C LEU A 145 9.95 9.93 0.55
N LYS A 146 9.36 10.55 1.58
CA LYS A 146 8.74 9.82 2.70
C LYS A 146 7.61 8.91 2.22
N ALA A 147 6.74 9.41 1.33
CA ALA A 147 5.62 8.64 0.81
C ALA A 147 6.07 7.49 -0.11
N TYR A 148 7.06 7.69 -0.99
CA TYR A 148 7.59 6.60 -1.81
C TYR A 148 8.30 5.53 -0.95
N ARG A 149 9.06 5.94 0.06
CA ARG A 149 9.68 4.99 1.01
C ARG A 149 8.67 4.16 1.75
N GLU A 150 7.53 4.74 2.14
CA GLU A 150 6.44 4.01 2.77
C GLU A 150 6.00 2.81 1.92
N ILE A 151 5.90 2.99 0.60
CA ILE A 151 5.55 1.90 -0.34
C ILE A 151 6.64 0.83 -0.33
N VAL A 152 7.90 1.23 -0.47
CA VAL A 152 9.04 0.29 -0.53
C VAL A 152 9.18 -0.53 0.77
N GLU A 153 8.89 0.08 1.91
CA GLU A 153 9.05 -0.54 3.23
C GLU A 153 7.83 -1.36 3.66
N ARG A 154 6.62 -0.85 3.40
CA ARG A 154 5.37 -1.45 3.92
C ARG A 154 4.57 -2.23 2.89
N ARG A 155 4.80 -1.97 1.60
CA ARG A 155 4.05 -2.57 0.48
C ARG A 155 4.98 -3.11 -0.62
N PRO A 156 6.04 -3.88 -0.27
CA PRO A 156 7.09 -4.27 -1.22
C PRO A 156 6.61 -5.18 -2.37
N ASN A 157 5.46 -5.85 -2.20
CA ASN A 157 4.90 -6.78 -3.16
C ASN A 157 3.87 -6.14 -4.11
N GLU A 158 3.48 -4.89 -3.89
CA GLU A 158 2.55 -4.20 -4.78
C GLU A 158 3.24 -3.80 -6.09
N ASN A 159 2.48 -3.79 -7.19
CA ASN A 159 2.99 -3.50 -8.53
C ASN A 159 3.69 -2.12 -8.66
N VAL A 160 3.40 -1.19 -7.75
CA VAL A 160 4.00 0.15 -7.71
C VAL A 160 5.30 0.23 -6.91
N ALA A 161 5.63 -0.77 -6.09
CA ALA A 161 6.85 -0.76 -5.28
C ALA A 161 8.14 -0.59 -6.11
N PRO A 162 8.28 -1.22 -7.31
CA PRO A 162 9.43 -0.99 -8.18
C PRO A 162 9.54 0.46 -8.67
N LEU A 163 8.40 1.08 -9.01
CA LEU A 163 8.34 2.48 -9.44
C LEU A 163 8.66 3.44 -8.28
N ALA A 164 8.15 3.14 -7.08
CA ALA A 164 8.45 3.90 -5.88
C ALA A 164 9.94 3.82 -5.53
N ARG A 165 10.55 2.64 -5.63
CA ARG A 165 12.00 2.44 -5.38
C ARG A 165 12.86 3.22 -6.37
N LEU A 166 12.49 3.23 -7.64
CA LEU A 166 13.13 4.07 -8.66
C LEU A 166 13.02 5.55 -8.30
N ALA A 167 11.83 6.02 -7.91
CA ALA A 167 11.61 7.41 -7.50
C ALA A 167 12.42 7.80 -6.24
N VAL A 168 12.52 6.91 -5.24
CA VAL A 168 13.39 7.13 -4.06
C VAL A 168 14.85 7.31 -4.49
N GLY A 169 15.35 6.46 -5.40
CA GLY A 169 16.70 6.59 -5.93
C GLY A 169 16.94 7.96 -6.60
N ARG A 170 16.00 8.40 -7.44
CA ARG A 170 16.09 9.72 -8.11
C ARG A 170 16.08 10.88 -7.13
N LEU A 171 15.21 10.81 -6.12
CA LEU A 171 15.15 11.85 -5.08
C LEU A 171 16.40 11.90 -4.22
N TYR A 172 17.07 10.76 -3.99
CA TYR A 172 18.38 10.76 -3.34
C TYR A 172 19.48 11.36 -4.23
N GLU A 173 19.49 11.07 -5.54
CA GLU A 173 20.39 11.75 -6.47
C GLU A 173 20.21 13.27 -6.44
N ASP A 174 18.97 13.74 -6.53
CA ASP A 174 18.61 15.17 -6.47
C ASP A 174 19.10 15.84 -5.16
N GLN A 175 19.20 15.07 -4.08
CA GLN A 175 19.70 15.53 -2.77
C GLN A 175 21.22 15.40 -2.61
N GLY A 176 21.95 14.92 -3.62
CA GLY A 176 23.39 14.64 -3.54
C GLY A 176 23.75 13.39 -2.72
N ARG A 177 22.75 12.56 -2.39
CA ARG A 177 22.86 11.36 -1.56
C ARG A 177 23.13 10.14 -2.43
N TYR A 178 24.29 10.16 -3.08
CA TYR A 178 24.61 9.23 -4.16
C TYR A 178 24.77 7.78 -3.68
N GLU A 179 25.32 7.56 -2.48
CA GLU A 179 25.41 6.20 -1.91
C GLU A 179 24.03 5.56 -1.73
N GLU A 180 23.07 6.29 -1.15
CA GLU A 180 21.72 5.77 -0.97
C GLU A 180 20.97 5.59 -2.30
N ALA A 181 21.17 6.50 -3.26
CA ALA A 181 20.63 6.36 -4.61
C ALA A 181 21.13 5.07 -5.29
N LEU A 182 22.45 4.83 -5.24
CA LEU A 182 23.08 3.65 -5.81
C LEU A 182 22.49 2.36 -5.22
N GLN A 183 22.31 2.34 -3.90
CA GLN A 183 21.72 1.21 -3.19
C GLN A 183 20.30 0.92 -3.67
N GLN A 184 19.47 1.95 -3.89
CA GLN A 184 18.10 1.75 -4.38
C GLN A 184 18.07 1.11 -5.78
N TYR A 185 18.92 1.57 -6.70
CA TYR A 185 19.00 1.00 -8.03
C TYR A 185 19.52 -0.43 -8.02
N GLN A 186 20.56 -0.73 -7.25
CA GLN A 186 21.06 -2.09 -7.12
C GLN A 186 19.98 -3.05 -6.59
N GLN A 187 19.24 -2.64 -5.55
CA GLN A 187 18.13 -3.45 -5.02
C GLN A 187 17.02 -3.66 -6.05
N LEU A 188 16.68 -2.64 -6.84
CA LEU A 188 15.67 -2.75 -7.90
C LEU A 188 16.09 -3.77 -8.98
N LEU A 189 17.38 -3.77 -9.35
CA LEU A 189 17.92 -4.67 -10.37
C LEU A 189 18.00 -6.12 -9.91
N GLN A 190 18.27 -6.35 -8.62
CA GLN A 190 18.26 -7.70 -8.03
C GLN A 190 16.87 -8.35 -8.10
N GLN A 191 15.80 -7.53 -8.06
CA GLN A 191 14.42 -8.01 -8.09
C GLN A 191 13.90 -8.33 -9.51
N GLY A 192 14.68 -8.06 -10.56
CA GLY A 192 14.40 -8.57 -11.92
C GLY A 192 13.25 -7.88 -12.69
N PHE A 193 12.94 -6.62 -12.40
CA PHE A 193 11.85 -5.90 -13.07
C PHE A 193 12.23 -5.38 -14.46
N GLY A 194 12.13 -6.20 -15.51
CA GLY A 194 12.65 -5.92 -16.86
C GLY A 194 12.53 -4.48 -17.40
N ALA A 195 11.30 -3.93 -17.52
CA ALA A 195 11.12 -2.60 -18.11
C ALA A 195 11.66 -1.46 -17.23
N ILE A 196 11.42 -1.53 -15.91
CA ILE A 196 11.83 -0.52 -14.92
C ILE A 196 13.35 -0.62 -14.65
N ALA A 197 13.90 -1.83 -14.77
CA ALA A 197 15.32 -2.10 -14.63
C ALA A 197 16.16 -1.35 -15.67
N SER A 198 15.63 -1.06 -16.85
CA SER A 198 16.39 -0.33 -17.88
C SER A 198 16.78 1.09 -17.43
N GLU A 199 15.84 1.87 -16.87
CA GLU A 199 16.15 3.20 -16.32
C GLU A 199 17.09 3.08 -15.11
N ALA A 200 16.84 2.13 -14.21
CA ALA A 200 17.69 1.94 -13.04
C ALA A 200 19.13 1.52 -13.42
N VAL A 201 19.32 0.71 -14.46
CA VAL A 201 20.66 0.38 -14.99
C VAL A 201 21.34 1.64 -15.51
N ALA A 202 20.64 2.45 -16.30
CA ALA A 202 21.20 3.66 -16.88
C ALA A 202 21.67 4.64 -15.80
N ARG A 203 20.78 4.97 -14.85
CA ARG A 203 21.08 5.87 -13.73
C ARG A 203 22.20 5.33 -12.83
N ARG A 204 22.16 4.05 -12.47
CA ARG A 204 23.24 3.40 -11.71
C ARG A 204 24.60 3.53 -12.40
N ASN A 205 24.66 3.26 -13.71
CA ASN A 205 25.91 3.31 -14.46
C ASN A 205 26.42 4.74 -14.60
N GLU A 206 25.53 5.70 -14.82
CA GLU A 206 25.86 7.14 -14.85
C GLU A 206 26.43 7.59 -13.50
N LEU A 207 25.78 7.20 -12.40
CA LEU A 207 26.22 7.52 -11.05
C LEU A 207 27.63 6.96 -10.75
N ILE A 208 27.89 5.69 -11.09
CA ILE A 208 29.21 5.06 -10.89
C ILE A 208 30.28 5.75 -11.75
N ARG A 209 29.93 6.18 -12.97
CA ARG A 209 30.86 6.88 -13.85
C ARG A 209 31.22 8.27 -13.31
N ALA A 210 30.23 8.99 -12.78
CA ALA A 210 30.42 10.31 -12.18
C ALA A 210 31.12 10.23 -10.81
N HIS A 211 30.86 9.15 -10.07
CA HIS A 211 31.35 8.91 -8.70
C HIS A 211 31.99 7.51 -8.55
N PRO A 212 33.18 7.28 -9.15
CA PRO A 212 33.85 5.97 -9.07
C PRO A 212 34.21 5.54 -7.65
N GLU A 213 34.29 6.48 -6.70
CA GLU A 213 34.49 6.26 -5.27
C GLU A 213 33.40 5.40 -4.64
N LEU A 214 32.16 5.43 -5.15
CA LEU A 214 31.01 4.71 -4.59
C LEU A 214 31.14 3.18 -4.70
N VAL A 215 32.02 2.69 -5.57
CA VAL A 215 32.24 1.25 -5.81
C VAL A 215 33.62 0.80 -5.33
N GLN A 216 34.51 1.75 -5.02
CA GLN A 216 35.82 1.41 -4.51
C GLN A 216 35.73 1.11 -3.01
N PRO A 217 36.41 0.05 -2.52
CA PRO A 217 36.53 -0.14 -1.08
C PRO A 217 37.20 1.12 -0.50
N PRO A 218 36.79 1.58 0.70
CA PRO A 218 37.37 2.77 1.31
C PRO A 218 38.90 2.63 1.29
N PRO A 219 39.65 3.67 0.89
CA PRO A 219 41.09 3.59 0.84
C PRO A 219 41.55 3.08 2.21
N MET A 220 42.23 1.92 2.22
CA MET A 220 42.88 1.45 3.44
C MET A 220 43.80 2.59 3.86
N THR A 221 43.42 3.32 4.91
CA THR A 221 44.33 4.20 5.60
C THR A 221 45.41 3.28 6.14
N VAL A 222 46.45 3.05 5.34
CA VAL A 222 47.71 2.51 5.81
C VAL A 222 48.22 3.61 6.72
N THR A 223 47.82 3.57 7.99
CA THR A 223 48.54 4.23 9.06
C THR A 223 49.90 3.55 9.06
N SER A 224 50.83 4.10 8.29
CA SER A 224 52.24 3.83 8.40
C SER A 224 52.70 4.37 9.75
N GLU A 225 52.30 3.70 10.83
CA GLU A 225 53.04 3.74 12.08
C GLU A 225 54.32 2.93 11.86
N THR A 226 55.29 3.58 11.23
CA THR A 226 56.69 3.21 11.37
C THR A 226 57.09 3.47 12.82
N ASN A 227 56.71 2.59 13.74
CA ASN A 227 57.31 2.52 15.05
C ASN A 227 58.38 1.43 15.00
N ALA A 228 59.52 1.76 14.40
CA ALA A 228 60.75 1.01 14.56
C ALA A 228 61.21 1.21 16.01
N ALA A 229 60.82 0.29 16.89
CA ALA A 229 61.44 0.17 18.21
C ALA A 229 62.91 -0.23 18.02
N PRO A 230 63.87 0.42 18.70
CA PRO A 230 65.26 0.00 18.64
C PRO A 230 65.40 -1.33 19.38
N VAL A 231 65.95 -2.32 18.69
CA VAL A 231 66.41 -3.58 19.29
C VAL A 231 67.59 -3.24 20.20
N THR A 232 67.36 -3.24 21.52
CA THR A 232 68.45 -3.19 22.51
C THR A 232 68.97 -4.61 22.72
N GLU A 233 70.18 -4.85 22.23
CA GLU A 233 70.99 -6.05 22.50
C GLU A 233 71.59 -5.96 23.91
N PRO A 234 71.56 -7.02 24.74
CA PRO A 234 72.14 -6.99 26.08
C PRO A 234 73.65 -7.30 26.05
N GLU A 235 74.45 -6.47 26.71
CA GLU A 235 75.89 -6.69 26.94
C GLU A 235 76.16 -7.95 27.81
N PRO A 236 77.29 -8.65 27.61
CA PRO A 236 77.66 -9.81 28.40
C PRO A 236 78.37 -9.41 29.73
N PRO A 237 78.27 -10.24 30.78
CA PRO A 237 78.85 -9.93 32.08
C PRO A 237 80.37 -10.22 32.13
N GLU A 238 81.09 -9.39 32.89
CA GLU A 238 82.51 -9.55 33.27
C GLU A 238 82.78 -10.75 34.19
#